data_AF-A0A3N1PAW0-F1
#
_entry.id   AF-A0A3N1PAW0-F1
#
_cell.length_a   1.000
_cell.length_b   1.000
_cell.length_c   1.000
_cell.angle_alpha   90.00
_cell.angle_beta   90.00
_cell.angle_gamma   90.00
#
_symmetry.space_group_name_H-M   'P 1'
#
loop_
_entity.id
_entity.type
_entity.pdbx_description
1 polymer ?
#
loop_
_entity_poly.entity_id
_entity_poly.type
_entity_poly.pdbx_seq_one_letter_code
_entity_poly.pdbx_strand_id
1 'polypeptide(L)'
;MAQQKPIRLNPELIRKAEQEAALEHRSVPRQIEYWASLGQLISRMMTSDQRLALMQGLVTLRLEESQPKDLSMDSILEELESDRQSGRLPGRVSEAPVRYGVDPDDSSKLVAYSAEGKRVVSGL
;
A
#
# COMPACT_ATOMS: atom_id res chain seq x y z
N MET A 1 -12.07 23.92 14.80
CA MET A 1 -12.15 22.67 15.59
C MET A 1 -13.49 22.02 15.31
N ALA A 2 -13.53 20.72 15.01
CA ALA A 2 -14.78 20.01 14.75
C ALA A 2 -15.60 19.91 16.05
N GLN A 3 -16.83 20.39 16.05
CA GLN A 3 -17.69 20.41 17.23
C GLN A 3 -18.45 19.09 17.33
N GLN A 4 -18.24 18.34 18.41
CA GLN A 4 -18.98 17.10 18.68
C GLN A 4 -20.42 17.45 19.08
N LYS A 5 -21.39 17.06 18.25
CA LYS A 5 -22.82 17.22 18.52
C LYS A 5 -23.33 15.97 19.26
N PRO A 6 -24.16 16.10 20.31
CA PRO A 6 -24.80 14.95 20.95
C PRO A 6 -25.69 14.20 19.94
N ILE A 7 -25.49 12.88 19.82
CA ILE A 7 -26.30 12.01 18.97
C ILE A 7 -26.99 10.99 19.87
N ARG A 8 -28.30 10.80 19.68
CA ARG A 8 -29.02 9.69 20.33
C ARG A 8 -28.74 8.40 19.58
N LEU A 9 -28.23 7.40 20.29
CA LEU A 9 -28.00 6.07 19.76
C LEU A 9 -29.09 5.11 20.22
N ASN A 10 -29.31 4.06 19.44
CA ASN A 10 -30.21 2.97 19.82
C ASN A 10 -29.67 2.31 21.11
N PRO A 11 -30.48 2.16 22.18
CA PRO A 11 -30.05 1.48 23.41
C PRO A 11 -29.49 0.07 23.18
N GLU A 12 -30.05 -0.68 22.22
CA GLU A 12 -29.53 -2.02 21.88
C GLU A 12 -28.14 -1.96 21.24
N LEU A 13 -27.83 -0.89 20.49
CA LEU A 13 -26.48 -0.70 19.95
C LEU A 13 -25.49 -0.46 21.09
N ILE A 14 -25.87 0.34 22.08
CA ILE A 14 -25.04 0.63 23.27
C ILE A 14 -24.82 -0.67 24.06
N ARG A 15 -25.88 -1.43 24.33
CA ARG A 15 -25.79 -2.69 25.08
C ARG A 15 -24.88 -3.71 24.38
N LYS A 16 -24.98 -3.84 23.06
CA LYS A 16 -24.07 -4.72 22.28
C LYS A 16 -22.63 -4.21 22.33
N ALA A 17 -22.43 -2.90 22.22
CA ALA A 17 -21.11 -2.30 22.29
C ALA A 17 -20.47 -2.49 23.67
N GLU A 18 -21.22 -2.41 24.77
CA GLU A 18 -20.73 -2.70 26.13
C GLU A 18 -20.20 -4.14 26.25
N GLN A 19 -20.96 -5.11 25.73
CA GLN A 19 -20.57 -6.52 25.76
C GLN A 19 -19.27 -6.77 24.99
N GLU A 20 -19.19 -6.26 23.76
CA GLU A 20 -18.02 -6.44 22.90
C GLU A 20 -16.80 -5.65 23.40
N ALA A 21 -17.02 -4.41 23.87
CA ALA A 21 -15.96 -3.55 24.36
C ALA A 21 -15.28 -4.13 25.60
N ALA A 22 -16.02 -4.83 26.46
CA ALA A 22 -15.47 -5.53 27.61
C ALA A 22 -14.53 -6.67 27.20
N LEU A 23 -14.88 -7.43 26.15
CA LEU A 23 -14.05 -8.51 25.60
C LEU A 23 -12.79 -7.98 24.91
N GLU A 24 -12.94 -6.90 24.14
CA GLU A 24 -11.88 -6.31 23.32
C GLU A 24 -11.03 -5.26 24.06
N HIS A 25 -11.26 -5.08 25.37
CA HIS A 25 -10.61 -4.07 26.21
C HIS A 25 -10.66 -2.64 25.63
N ARG A 26 -11.83 -2.26 25.08
CA ARG A 26 -12.09 -0.93 24.51
C ARG A 26 -13.12 -0.18 25.34
N SER A 27 -13.21 1.14 25.16
CA SER A 27 -14.36 1.90 25.65
C SER A 27 -15.56 1.71 24.73
N VAL A 28 -16.78 1.88 25.25
CA VAL A 28 -18.02 1.77 24.46
C VAL A 28 -18.02 2.68 23.22
N PRO A 29 -17.65 3.98 23.32
CA PRO A 29 -17.55 4.83 22.13
C PRO A 29 -16.52 4.30 21.13
N ARG A 30 -15.35 3.86 21.59
CA ARG A 30 -14.30 3.32 20.71
C ARG A 30 -14.74 2.05 19.99
N GLN A 31 -15.54 1.20 20.64
CA GLN A 31 -16.09 0.00 20.01
C GLN A 31 -17.10 0.36 18.91
N ILE A 32 -17.94 1.36 19.13
CA ILE A 32 -18.87 1.87 18.09
C ILE A 32 -18.09 2.46 16.91
N GLU A 33 -17.05 3.25 17.17
CA GLU A 33 -16.18 3.81 16.14
C GLU A 33 -15.46 2.71 15.33
N TYR A 34 -15.02 1.65 16.00
CA TYR A 34 -14.42 0.49 15.37
C TYR A 34 -15.40 -0.20 14.40
N TRP A 35 -16.62 -0.51 14.85
CA TRP A 35 -17.65 -1.07 13.98
C TRP A 35 -18.02 -0.16 12.81
N ALA A 36 -18.11 1.15 13.05
CA ALA A 36 -18.37 2.12 11.99
C ALA A 36 -17.25 2.13 10.93
N SER A 37 -15.99 2.09 11.38
CA SER A 37 -14.82 2.05 10.49
C SER A 37 -14.78 0.75 9.68
N LEU A 38 -15.02 -0.39 10.32
CA LEU A 38 -15.10 -1.69 9.67
C LEU A 38 -16.24 -1.73 8.65
N GLY A 39 -17.43 -1.26 9.03
CA GLY A 39 -18.59 -1.18 8.15
C GLY A 39 -18.36 -0.28 6.94
N GLN A 40 -17.66 0.86 7.10
CA GLN A 40 -17.28 1.71 5.98
C GLN A 40 -16.31 1.02 5.02
N LEU A 41 -15.32 0.28 5.54
CA LEU A 41 -14.37 -0.45 4.72
C LEU A 41 -15.07 -1.53 3.88
N ILE A 42 -15.87 -2.38 4.52
CA ILE A 42 -16.61 -3.46 3.84
C ILE A 42 -17.61 -2.88 2.83
N SER A 43 -18.31 -1.80 3.20
CA SER A 43 -19.31 -1.15 2.34
C SER A 43 -18.74 -0.62 1.02
N ARG A 44 -17.45 -0.26 0.97
CA ARG A 44 -16.77 0.20 -0.25
C ARG A 44 -16.47 -0.95 -1.23
N MET A 45 -16.44 -2.19 -0.75
CA MET A 45 -16.13 -3.38 -1.55
C MET A 45 -17.38 -4.03 -2.16
N MET A 46 -18.57 -3.48 -1.89
CA MET A 46 -19.85 -4.08 -2.26
C MET A 46 -20.76 -3.06 -2.96
N THR A 47 -21.54 -3.53 -3.92
CA THR A 47 -22.64 -2.76 -4.51
C THR A 47 -23.80 -2.60 -3.51
N SER A 48 -24.72 -1.66 -3.77
CA SER A 48 -25.91 -1.47 -2.93
C SER A 48 -26.76 -2.73 -2.79
N ASP A 49 -26.96 -3.47 -3.88
CA ASP A 49 -27.76 -4.70 -3.88
C ASP A 49 -27.10 -5.81 -3.08
N GLN A 50 -25.77 -5.95 -3.20
CA GLN A 50 -25.00 -6.90 -2.40
C GLN A 50 -25.06 -6.56 -0.90
N ARG A 51 -25.00 -5.27 -0.53
CA ARG A 51 -25.16 -4.85 0.88
C ARG A 51 -26.53 -5.21 1.43
N LEU A 52 -27.59 -4.98 0.65
CA LEU A 52 -28.95 -5.32 1.06
C LEU A 52 -29.11 -6.84 1.21
N ALA A 53 -28.62 -7.62 0.24
CA ALA A 53 -28.63 -9.08 0.31
C ALA A 53 -27.88 -9.60 1.54
N LEU A 54 -26.74 -8.99 1.88
CA LEU A 54 -25.96 -9.36 3.07
C LEU A 54 -26.75 -9.07 4.36
N MET A 55 -27.35 -7.88 4.46
CA MET A 55 -28.18 -7.49 5.63
C MET A 55 -29.41 -8.39 5.79
N GLN A 56 -29.92 -8.96 4.70
CA GLN A 56 -31.04 -9.91 4.70
C GLN A 56 -30.60 -11.37 4.90
N GLY A 57 -29.30 -11.66 4.98
CA GLY A 57 -28.76 -13.01 5.13
C GLY A 57 -28.86 -13.86 3.85
N LEU A 58 -29.04 -13.24 2.69
CA LEU A 58 -29.14 -13.93 1.39
C LEU A 58 -27.78 -14.26 0.76
N VAL A 59 -26.72 -13.60 1.24
CA VAL A 59 -25.33 -13.85 0.83
C VAL A 59 -24.42 -13.88 2.06
N THR A 60 -23.22 -14.44 1.90
CA THR A 60 -22.23 -14.57 2.98
C THR A 60 -20.90 -13.98 2.55
N LEU A 61 -20.15 -13.38 3.49
CA LEU A 61 -18.79 -12.91 3.26
C LEU A 61 -17.81 -14.08 3.44
N ARG A 62 -16.87 -14.24 2.50
CA ARG A 62 -15.71 -15.11 2.65
C ARG A 62 -14.46 -14.25 2.64
N LEU A 63 -13.59 -14.44 3.63
CA LEU A 63 -12.29 -13.81 3.66
C LEU A 63 -11.28 -14.81 3.05
N GLU A 64 -10.50 -14.33 2.11
CA GLU A 64 -9.38 -15.07 1.54
C GLU A 64 -8.10 -14.34 1.98
N GLU A 65 -7.14 -15.09 2.51
CA GLU A 65 -5.82 -14.54 2.80
C GLU A 65 -5.15 -14.17 1.48
N SER A 66 -4.90 -12.88 1.27
CA SER A 66 -4.02 -12.47 0.19
C SER A 66 -2.61 -12.87 0.59
N GLN A 67 -2.12 -14.00 0.07
CA GLN A 67 -0.68 -14.22 0.11
C GLN A 67 -0.03 -13.09 -0.69
N PRO A 68 0.96 -12.37 -0.12
CA PRO A 68 1.73 -11.45 -0.92
C PRO A 68 2.24 -12.23 -2.12
N LYS A 69 2.06 -11.65 -3.33
CA LYS A 69 2.60 -12.24 -4.55
C LYS A 69 4.08 -12.51 -4.27
N ASP A 70 4.51 -13.76 -4.40
CA ASP A 70 5.90 -14.15 -4.20
C ASP A 70 6.73 -13.42 -5.26
N LEU A 71 7.28 -12.27 -4.88
CA LEU A 71 8.12 -11.46 -5.75
C LEU A 71 9.54 -11.98 -5.60
N SER A 72 9.91 -12.93 -6.44
CA SER A 72 11.31 -13.34 -6.55
C SER A 72 12.14 -12.22 -7.19
N MET A 73 13.40 -12.12 -6.79
CA MET A 73 14.33 -11.16 -7.41
C MET A 73 14.45 -11.40 -8.92
N ASP A 74 14.45 -12.67 -9.34
CA ASP A 74 14.51 -13.04 -10.76
C ASP A 74 13.31 -12.49 -11.53
N SER A 75 12.10 -12.58 -10.97
CA SER A 75 10.89 -12.04 -11.61
C SER A 75 10.97 -10.53 -11.80
N ILE A 76 11.51 -9.82 -10.80
CA ILE A 76 11.69 -8.36 -10.86
C ILE A 76 12.73 -7.99 -11.93
N LEU A 77 13.84 -8.74 -12.00
CA LEU A 77 14.90 -8.50 -12.97
C LEU A 77 14.47 -8.82 -14.41
N GLU A 78 13.68 -9.88 -14.60
CA GLU A 78 13.09 -10.24 -15.90
C GLU A 78 12.12 -9.17 -16.39
N GLU A 79 11.23 -8.67 -15.51
CA GLU A 79 10.31 -7.57 -15.84
C GLU A 79 11.07 -6.30 -16.22
N LEU A 80 12.11 -5.95 -15.44
CA LEU A 80 12.97 -4.81 -15.72
C LEU A 80 13.70 -4.94 -17.07
N GLU A 81 14.20 -6.13 -17.42
CA GLU A 81 14.84 -6.38 -18.71
C GLU A 81 13.84 -6.30 -19.87
N SER A 82 12.64 -6.85 -19.70
CA SER A 82 11.55 -6.72 -20.69
C SER A 82 11.18 -5.25 -20.93
N ASP A 83 11.07 -4.44 -19.88
CA ASP A 83 10.79 -3.00 -20.02
C ASP A 83 11.95 -2.22 -20.65
N ARG A 84 13.20 -2.65 -20.42
CA ARG A 84 14.39 -2.13 -21.11
C ARG A 84 14.35 -2.42 -22.60
N GLN A 85 14.05 -3.66 -22.98
CA GLN A 85 14.02 -4.11 -24.38
C GLN A 85 12.84 -3.52 -25.15
N SER A 86 11.69 -3.33 -24.49
CA SER A 86 10.51 -2.70 -25.08
C SER A 86 10.61 -1.18 -25.21
N GLY A 87 11.66 -0.56 -24.66
CA GLY A 87 11.87 0.89 -24.70
C GLY A 87 10.94 1.69 -23.78
N ARG A 88 10.25 1.03 -22.85
CA ARG A 88 9.41 1.69 -21.83
C ARG A 88 10.25 2.42 -20.78
N LEU A 89 11.45 1.93 -20.51
CA LEU A 89 12.36 2.60 -19.60
C LEU A 89 13.01 3.81 -20.27
N PRO A 90 13.10 4.95 -19.56
CA PRO A 90 13.89 6.07 -20.05
C PRO A 90 15.36 5.63 -20.17
N GLY A 91 16.01 5.99 -21.28
CA GLY A 91 17.43 5.67 -21.51
C GLY A 91 18.39 6.31 -20.49
N ARG A 92 17.88 7.22 -19.64
CA ARG A 92 18.65 7.92 -18.61
C ARG A 92 17.87 7.90 -17.29
N VAL A 93 18.56 7.57 -16.20
CA VAL A 93 17.99 7.57 -14.84
C VAL A 93 18.12 8.95 -14.17
N SER A 94 18.94 9.85 -14.71
CA SER A 94 19.15 11.21 -14.19
C SER A 94 19.62 12.15 -15.30
N GLU A 95 19.29 13.43 -15.16
CA GLU A 95 19.77 14.54 -16.01
C GLU A 95 21.11 15.12 -15.54
N ALA A 96 21.68 14.61 -14.44
CA ALA A 96 22.96 15.09 -13.93
C ALA A 96 24.06 14.98 -15.00
N PRO A 97 24.92 16.01 -15.16
CA PRO A 97 25.96 16.03 -16.19
C PRO A 97 27.06 15.00 -15.94
N VAL A 98 27.21 14.53 -14.69
CA VAL A 98 28.18 13.52 -14.28
C VAL A 98 27.48 12.45 -13.44
N ARG A 99 27.78 11.18 -13.71
CA ARG A 99 27.39 10.03 -12.89
C ARG A 99 28.63 9.33 -12.36
N TYR A 100 28.57 8.87 -11.12
CA TYR A 100 29.61 8.02 -10.54
C TYR A 100 29.18 6.56 -10.59
N GLY A 101 30.10 5.69 -10.98
CA GLY A 101 29.93 4.24 -10.96
C GLY A 101 31.17 3.56 -10.40
N VAL A 102 31.04 2.29 -10.03
CA VAL A 102 32.18 1.48 -9.59
C VAL A 102 33.16 1.31 -10.76
N ASP A 103 34.46 1.39 -10.49
CA ASP A 103 35.48 1.09 -11.49
C ASP A 103 35.38 -0.39 -11.91
N PRO A 104 35.21 -0.71 -13.21
CA PRO A 104 35.20 -2.09 -13.69
C PRO A 104 36.48 -2.86 -13.35
N ASP A 105 37.61 -2.15 -13.23
CA ASP A 105 38.93 -2.73 -13.03
C ASP A 105 39.33 -2.80 -11.54
N ASP A 106 38.66 -2.03 -10.67
CA ASP A 106 38.92 -1.97 -9.23
C ASP A 106 37.67 -1.57 -8.42
N SER A 107 36.99 -2.56 -7.83
CA SER A 107 35.73 -2.33 -7.11
C SER A 107 35.83 -1.41 -5.89
N SER A 108 37.05 -1.03 -5.46
CA SER A 108 37.28 -0.07 -4.37
C SER A 108 37.22 1.40 -4.81
N LYS A 109 37.17 1.67 -6.12
CA LYS A 109 37.20 3.03 -6.69
C LYS A 109 35.87 3.39 -7.35
N LEU A 110 35.59 4.69 -7.36
CA LEU A 110 34.51 5.29 -8.15
C LEU A 110 35.09 6.05 -9.34
N VAL A 111 34.47 5.86 -10.50
CA VAL A 111 34.80 6.54 -11.75
C VAL A 111 33.65 7.47 -12.13
N ALA A 112 33.99 8.70 -12.50
CA ALA A 112 33.05 9.66 -13.06
C ALA A 112 32.84 9.38 -14.56
N TYR A 113 31.58 9.37 -14.98
CA TYR A 113 31.15 9.22 -16.36
C TYR A 113 30.38 10.47 -16.78
N SER A 114 30.66 10.98 -17.98
CA SER A 114 29.91 12.09 -18.57
C SER A 114 28.48 11.67 -18.92
N ALA A 115 27.66 12.63 -19.30
CA ALA A 115 26.32 12.37 -19.80
C ALA A 115 26.29 11.37 -20.98
N GLU A 116 27.35 11.25 -21.76
CA GLU A 116 27.48 10.35 -22.92
C GLU A 116 28.12 9.00 -22.55
N GLY A 117 28.37 8.75 -21.26
CA GLY A 117 28.96 7.50 -20.76
C GLY A 117 30.47 7.40 -20.94
N LYS A 118 31.16 8.50 -21.28
CA LYS A 118 32.63 8.52 -21.38
C LYS A 118 33.26 8.76 -20.00
N ARG A 119 34.33 8.03 -19.68
CA ARG A 119 35.10 8.26 -18.44
C ARG A 119 35.61 9.71 -18.43
N VAL A 120 35.29 10.45 -17.38
CA VAL A 120 35.81 11.80 -17.16
C VAL A 120 37.12 11.64 -16.41
N VAL A 121 38.24 11.72 -17.13
CA VAL A 121 39.56 11.75 -16.51
C VAL A 121 39.75 13.17 -15.98
N SER A 122 39.71 13.35 -14.66
CA SER A 122 40.09 14.63 -14.06
C SER A 122 41.59 14.77 -14.23
N GLY A 123 42.02 15.52 -15.25
CA GLY A 123 43.41 15.96 -15.39
C GLY A 123 43.75 16.90 -14.23
N LEU A 124 44.77 16.55 -13.47
CA LEU A 124 45.52 17.49 -12.63
C LEU A 124 46.46 18.31 -13.52
#